data_AF-A0A955FA45-F1
#
_entry.id   AF-A0A955FA45-F1
#
_cell.length_a   1.000
_cell.length_b   1.000
_cell.length_c   1.000
_cell.angle_alpha   90.00
_cell.angle_beta   90.00
_cell.angle_gamma   90.00
#
_symmetry.space_group_name_H-M   'P 1'
#
loop_
_entity.id
_entity.type
_entity.pdbx_description
1 polymer ?
#
loop_
_entity_poly.entity_id
_entity_poly.type
_entity_poly.pdbx_seq_one_letter_code
_entity_poly.pdbx_strand_id
1 'polypeptide(L)'
;MTGGLVFLGWFAYLWFEPVAAPYQYQKQSSGNPQQYPELELDAWPELKISRYDVIVPDVEKPIAQATVAQRDGAAPVLVKWENHSKEILHALDWKSSELSALAKAIGQYAEKDALILAWWDISQQINLLSGHETLFTSHLNEPLI
;
A
#
# COMPACT_ATOMS: atom_id res chain seq x y z
N MET A 1 -44.88 -1.52 -3.24
CA MET A 1 -44.38 -2.20 -2.03
C MET A 1 -43.56 -3.46 -2.34
N THR A 2 -43.77 -4.14 -3.46
CA THR A 2 -43.08 -5.40 -3.81
C THR A 2 -41.62 -5.25 -4.26
N GLY A 3 -41.27 -4.16 -4.96
CA GLY A 3 -39.89 -3.95 -5.44
C GLY A 3 -38.85 -3.78 -4.32
N GLY A 4 -39.21 -3.15 -3.20
CA GLY A 4 -38.30 -2.97 -2.06
C GLY A 4 -37.93 -4.27 -1.36
N LEU A 5 -38.87 -5.22 -1.28
CA LEU A 5 -38.62 -6.55 -0.71
C LEU A 5 -37.68 -7.40 -1.58
N VAL A 6 -37.75 -7.24 -2.91
CA VAL A 6 -36.83 -7.91 -3.84
C VAL A 6 -35.40 -7.39 -3.66
N PHE A 7 -35.21 -6.07 -3.54
CA PHE A 7 -33.88 -5.50 -3.29
C PHE A 7 -33.31 -5.88 -1.92
N LEU A 8 -34.14 -5.95 -0.88
CA LEU A 8 -33.71 -6.42 0.44
C LEU A 8 -33.31 -7.89 0.43
N GLY A 9 -34.07 -8.74 -0.27
CA GLY A 9 -33.73 -10.16 -0.46
C GLY A 9 -32.42 -10.33 -1.23
N TRP A 10 -32.23 -9.55 -2.30
CA TRP A 10 -30.98 -9.54 -3.08
C TRP A 10 -29.79 -9.05 -2.25
N PHE A 11 -29.96 -7.97 -1.48
CA PHE A 11 -28.93 -7.42 -0.62
C PHE A 11 -28.54 -8.41 0.49
N ALA A 12 -29.52 -9.06 1.12
CA ALA A 12 -29.28 -10.12 2.09
C ALA A 12 -28.52 -11.30 1.44
N TYR A 13 -28.91 -11.72 0.24
CA TYR A 13 -28.22 -12.79 -0.50
C TYR A 13 -26.75 -12.44 -0.78
N LEU A 14 -26.47 -11.24 -1.30
CA LEU A 14 -25.09 -10.76 -1.52
C LEU A 14 -24.26 -10.68 -0.22
N TRP A 15 -24.93 -10.42 0.91
CA TRP A 15 -24.28 -10.39 2.22
C TRP A 15 -23.86 -11.79 2.70
N PHE A 16 -24.60 -12.83 2.32
CA PHE A 16 -24.31 -14.22 2.69
C PHE A 16 -23.42 -14.96 1.69
N GLU A 17 -23.38 -14.52 0.43
CA GLU A 17 -22.47 -15.05 -0.60
C GLU A 17 -21.54 -13.95 -1.13
N PRO A 18 -20.54 -13.51 -0.34
CA PRO A 18 -19.55 -12.58 -0.82
C PRO A 18 -18.78 -13.21 -1.98
N VAL A 19 -18.71 -12.49 -3.10
CA VAL A 19 -17.89 -12.90 -4.24
C VAL A 19 -16.44 -13.02 -3.77
N ALA A 20 -15.81 -14.16 -4.05
CA ALA A 20 -14.41 -14.37 -3.70
C ALA A 20 -13.55 -13.26 -4.30
N ALA A 21 -12.61 -12.74 -3.51
CA ALA A 21 -11.69 -11.72 -3.99
C ALA A 21 -10.93 -12.24 -5.21
N PRO A 22 -10.75 -11.44 -6.27
CA PRO A 22 -10.06 -11.87 -7.48
C PRO A 22 -8.58 -12.20 -7.25
N TYR A 23 -8.02 -11.75 -6.13
CA TYR A 23 -6.67 -12.06 -5.67
C TYR A 23 -6.60 -12.02 -4.13
N GLN A 24 -5.53 -12.58 -3.58
CA GLN A 24 -5.24 -12.62 -2.16
C GLN A 24 -3.79 -12.21 -1.90
N TYR A 25 -3.55 -11.60 -0.74
CA TYR A 25 -2.22 -11.27 -0.27
C TYR A 25 -1.72 -12.33 0.71
N GLN A 26 -0.63 -12.99 0.37
CA GLN A 26 0.02 -13.94 1.26
C GLN A 26 1.30 -13.34 1.81
N LYS A 27 1.36 -13.13 3.13
CA LYS A 27 2.56 -12.60 3.78
C LYS A 27 3.71 -13.60 3.69
N GLN A 28 4.82 -13.17 3.09
CA GLN A 28 6.03 -13.98 2.94
C GLN A 28 7.04 -13.70 4.05
N SER A 29 7.26 -12.42 4.37
CA SER A 29 8.28 -12.02 5.34
C SER A 29 7.89 -10.73 6.07
N SER A 30 8.51 -10.52 7.23
CA SER A 30 8.45 -9.26 7.98
C SER A 30 9.82 -8.97 8.58
N GLY A 31 10.19 -7.71 8.64
CA GLY A 31 11.51 -7.31 9.13
C GLY A 31 11.66 -5.81 9.33
N ASN A 32 12.89 -5.39 9.58
CA ASN A 32 13.29 -3.98 9.65
C ASN A 32 13.92 -3.52 8.32
N PRO A 33 14.12 -2.22 8.10
CA PRO A 33 14.66 -1.71 6.83
C PRO A 33 16.06 -2.24 6.50
N GLN A 34 16.88 -2.56 7.51
CA GLN A 34 18.24 -3.07 7.32
C GLN A 34 18.26 -4.47 6.66
N GLN A 35 17.18 -5.24 6.79
CA GLN A 35 17.01 -6.52 6.10
C GLN A 35 16.58 -6.36 4.62
N TYR A 36 16.28 -5.13 4.20
CA TYR A 36 15.78 -4.77 2.89
C TYR A 36 16.54 -3.55 2.33
N PRO A 37 17.87 -3.66 2.14
CA PRO A 37 18.71 -2.51 1.73
C PRO A 37 18.31 -1.92 0.38
N GLU A 38 17.68 -2.72 -0.49
CA GLU A 38 17.12 -2.25 -1.76
C GLU A 38 16.01 -1.21 -1.59
N LEU A 39 15.43 -1.09 -0.38
CA LEU A 39 14.41 -0.09 -0.07
C LEU A 39 14.99 1.32 0.13
N GLU A 40 16.27 1.44 0.47
CA GLU A 40 16.96 2.69 0.83
C GLU A 40 16.30 3.47 2.00
N LEU A 41 15.64 2.73 2.89
CA LEU A 41 14.91 3.29 4.04
C LEU A 41 15.76 3.34 5.34
N ASP A 42 17.09 3.33 5.24
CA ASP A 42 18.00 3.27 6.39
C ASP A 42 17.84 4.42 7.40
N ALA A 43 17.31 5.56 6.94
CA ALA A 43 17.05 6.72 7.78
C ALA A 43 15.85 6.54 8.73
N TRP A 44 15.06 5.49 8.56
CA TRP A 44 13.86 5.21 9.34
C TRP A 44 13.88 3.79 9.93
N PRO A 45 14.86 3.46 10.79
CA PRO A 45 15.04 2.12 11.35
C PRO A 45 13.85 1.61 12.16
N GLU A 46 12.96 2.51 12.60
CA GLU A 46 11.74 2.21 13.34
C GLU A 46 10.63 1.57 12.47
N LEU A 47 10.74 1.65 11.15
CA LEU A 47 9.71 1.10 10.26
C LEU A 47 9.68 -0.43 10.28
N LYS A 48 8.47 -0.98 10.29
CA LYS A 48 8.24 -2.40 10.06
C LYS A 48 7.95 -2.64 8.60
N ILE A 49 8.77 -3.46 7.96
CA ILE A 49 8.61 -3.88 6.57
C ILE A 49 7.90 -5.23 6.53
N SER A 50 6.97 -5.39 5.60
CA SER A 50 6.32 -6.68 5.31
C SER A 50 6.24 -6.89 3.80
N ARG A 51 6.55 -8.11 3.34
CA ARG A 51 6.39 -8.50 1.93
C ARG A 51 5.22 -9.46 1.78
N TYR A 52 4.44 -9.26 0.74
CA TYR A 52 3.27 -10.04 0.40
C TYR A 52 3.35 -10.48 -1.06
N ASP A 53 3.07 -11.74 -1.30
CA ASP A 53 2.80 -12.24 -2.64
C ASP A 53 1.33 -12.00 -2.98
N VAL A 54 1.08 -11.62 -4.23
CA VAL A 54 -0.26 -11.44 -4.77
C VAL A 54 -0.62 -12.65 -5.59
N ILE A 55 -1.60 -13.42 -5.11
CA ILE A 55 -1.97 -14.73 -5.64
C ILE A 55 -3.36 -14.62 -6.25
N VAL A 56 -3.51 -15.13 -7.47
CA VAL A 56 -4.80 -15.23 -8.17
C VAL A 56 -5.20 -16.71 -8.22
N PRO A 57 -6.49 -17.04 -8.01
CA PRO A 57 -6.98 -18.39 -8.23
C PRO A 57 -6.58 -18.93 -9.60
N ASP A 58 -6.24 -20.21 -9.68
CA ASP A 58 -5.85 -20.90 -10.92
C ASP A 58 -4.56 -20.41 -11.59
N VAL A 59 -3.74 -19.60 -10.90
CA VAL A 59 -2.39 -19.21 -11.34
C VAL A 59 -1.35 -19.80 -10.40
N GLU A 60 -0.44 -20.64 -10.93
CA GLU A 60 0.57 -21.35 -10.11
C GLU A 60 1.59 -20.43 -9.42
N LYS A 61 1.90 -19.29 -10.03
CA LYS A 61 2.94 -18.36 -9.53
C LYS A 61 2.29 -17.04 -9.10
N PRO A 62 2.83 -16.38 -8.06
CA PRO A 62 2.41 -15.03 -7.70
C PRO A 62 2.48 -14.10 -8.91
N ILE A 63 1.41 -13.33 -9.12
CA ILE A 63 1.31 -12.37 -10.24
C ILE A 63 2.04 -11.05 -9.94
N ALA A 64 2.31 -10.79 -8.66
CA ALA A 64 3.05 -9.63 -8.18
C ALA A 64 3.57 -9.86 -6.75
N GLN A 65 4.47 -9.00 -6.30
CA GLN A 65 4.92 -8.89 -4.92
C GLN A 65 4.76 -7.44 -4.43
N ALA A 66 4.09 -7.27 -3.29
CA ALA A 66 3.91 -5.99 -2.63
C ALA A 66 4.81 -5.90 -1.40
N THR A 67 5.62 -4.85 -1.30
CA THR A 67 6.32 -4.50 -0.05
C THR A 67 5.64 -3.31 0.57
N VAL A 68 5.24 -3.44 1.82
CA VAL A 68 4.64 -2.37 2.61
C VAL A 68 5.53 -2.01 3.79
N ALA A 69 5.49 -0.74 4.18
CA ALA A 69 6.14 -0.23 5.37
C ALA A 69 5.09 0.33 6.33
N GLN A 70 5.34 0.19 7.63
CA GLN A 70 4.42 0.58 8.68
C GLN A 70 5.19 1.26 9.81
N ARG A 71 4.70 2.40 10.28
CA ARG A 71 5.19 3.11 11.47
C ARG A 71 4.20 2.93 12.61
N ASP A 72 4.67 2.55 13.80
CA ASP A 72 3.91 2.58 15.08
C ASP A 72 2.49 2.00 15.04
N GLY A 73 2.26 0.92 14.28
CA GLY A 73 0.94 0.28 14.18
C GLY A 73 -0.09 1.04 13.32
N ALA A 74 0.31 2.12 12.65
CA ALA A 74 -0.51 2.83 11.66
C ALA A 74 -0.87 1.94 10.46
N ALA A 75 -1.69 2.43 9.53
CA ALA A 75 -2.00 1.67 8.31
C ALA A 75 -0.72 1.33 7.52
N PRO A 76 -0.60 0.12 6.95
CA PRO A 76 0.54 -0.22 6.10
C PRO A 76 0.49 0.60 4.81
N VAL A 77 1.62 1.17 4.42
CA VAL A 77 1.77 1.95 3.19
C VAL A 77 2.57 1.16 2.18
N LEU A 78 2.05 1.02 0.96
CA LEU A 78 2.76 0.40 -0.16
C LEU A 78 4.02 1.21 -0.49
N VAL A 79 5.18 0.60 -0.33
CA VAL A 79 6.47 1.20 -0.71
C VAL A 79 7.00 0.61 -2.01
N LYS A 80 6.78 -0.70 -2.26
CA LYS A 80 7.19 -1.40 -3.48
C LYS A 80 6.07 -2.20 -4.10
N TRP A 81 5.99 -2.14 -5.42
CA TRP A 81 5.21 -3.08 -6.21
C TRP A 81 6.11 -3.71 -7.28
N GLU A 82 6.26 -5.03 -7.25
CA GLU A 82 6.97 -5.80 -8.27
C GLU A 82 5.95 -6.60 -9.08
N ASN A 83 5.87 -6.33 -10.38
CA ASN A 83 4.94 -7.03 -11.27
C ASN A 83 5.61 -8.28 -11.86
N HIS A 84 4.97 -9.45 -11.73
CA HIS A 84 5.43 -10.72 -12.32
C HIS A 84 4.53 -11.22 -13.46
N SER A 85 3.53 -10.44 -13.86
CA SER A 85 2.67 -10.74 -15.00
C SER A 85 3.44 -10.60 -16.31
N LYS A 86 3.00 -11.34 -17.33
CA LYS A 86 3.66 -11.34 -18.66
C LYS A 86 3.41 -10.06 -19.46
N GLU A 87 2.49 -9.20 -19.00
CA GLU A 87 2.25 -7.92 -19.64
C GLU A 87 3.22 -6.88 -19.11
N ILE A 88 3.83 -6.13 -20.03
CA ILE A 88 4.62 -4.94 -19.70
C ILE A 88 3.63 -3.85 -19.30
N LEU A 89 3.05 -3.97 -18.12
CA LEU A 89 2.54 -2.82 -17.41
C LEU A 89 3.79 -2.04 -17.03
N HIS A 90 4.01 -0.91 -17.72
CA HIS A 90 5.12 0.01 -17.48
C HIS A 90 5.50 -0.04 -16.01
N ALA A 91 6.72 -0.52 -15.73
CA ALA A 91 7.24 -0.65 -14.38
C ALA A 91 6.84 0.63 -13.63
N LEU A 92 6.04 0.50 -12.57
CA LEU A 92 5.85 1.60 -11.64
C LEU A 92 7.24 1.87 -11.11
N ASP A 93 7.90 2.84 -11.74
CA ASP A 93 9.34 2.96 -11.64
C ASP A 93 9.66 3.32 -10.20
N TRP A 94 10.51 2.47 -9.65
CA TRP A 94 10.83 2.43 -8.25
C TRP A 94 11.68 3.65 -7.92
N LYS A 95 11.08 4.67 -7.28
CA LYS A 95 11.73 5.93 -6.87
C LYS A 95 11.96 6.00 -5.35
N SER A 96 12.29 4.88 -4.70
CA SER A 96 12.44 4.90 -3.23
C SER A 96 13.59 5.81 -2.77
N SER A 97 14.66 5.92 -3.57
CA SER A 97 15.82 6.77 -3.31
C SER A 97 15.47 8.26 -3.38
N GLU A 98 14.80 8.66 -4.46
CA GLU A 98 14.33 10.04 -4.66
C GLU A 98 13.32 10.44 -3.58
N LEU A 99 12.38 9.54 -3.26
CA LEU A 99 11.37 9.81 -2.26
C LEU A 99 11.96 9.88 -0.85
N SER A 100 12.94 9.02 -0.55
CA SER A 100 13.68 9.08 0.70
C SER A 100 14.47 10.39 0.82
N ALA A 101 15.12 10.82 -0.26
CA ALA A 101 15.80 12.12 -0.29
C ALA A 101 14.81 13.27 -0.11
N LEU A 102 13.65 13.22 -0.75
CA LEU A 102 12.58 14.22 -0.61
C LEU A 102 12.03 14.26 0.81
N ALA A 103 11.73 13.11 1.41
CA ALA A 103 11.22 13.04 2.78
C ALA A 103 12.23 13.58 3.81
N LYS A 104 13.53 13.33 3.60
CA LYS A 104 14.61 13.94 4.41
C LYS A 104 14.64 15.46 4.24
N ALA A 105 14.54 15.95 3.01
CA ALA A 105 14.51 17.39 2.73
C ALA A 105 13.28 18.06 3.35
N ILE A 106 12.10 17.45 3.25
CA ILE A 106 10.89 17.93 3.91
C ILE A 106 11.12 18.00 5.43
N GLY A 107 11.63 16.92 6.04
CA GLY A 107 11.93 16.91 7.48
C GLY A 107 12.95 17.97 7.93
N GLN A 108 13.84 18.40 7.04
CA GLN A 108 14.86 19.41 7.33
C GLN A 108 14.39 20.85 7.11
N TYR A 109 13.56 21.08 6.08
CA TYR A 109 13.28 22.43 5.58
C TYR A 109 11.82 22.86 5.74
N ALA A 110 10.87 21.93 5.89
CA ALA A 110 9.47 22.27 6.12
C ALA A 110 9.22 22.54 7.61
N GLU A 111 8.27 23.45 7.89
CA GLU A 111 7.73 23.62 9.23
C GLU A 111 6.98 22.36 9.66
N LYS A 112 7.00 22.03 10.95
CA LYS A 112 6.45 20.75 11.45
C LYS A 112 4.95 20.57 11.20
N ASP A 113 4.23 21.67 11.10
CA ASP A 113 2.79 21.77 10.85
C ASP A 113 2.46 22.09 9.38
N ALA A 114 3.47 22.07 8.50
CA ALA A 114 3.24 22.27 7.07
C ALA A 114 2.45 21.09 6.48
N LEU A 115 1.34 21.42 5.80
CA LEU A 115 0.58 20.47 5.00
C LEU A 115 1.29 20.20 3.67
N ILE A 116 1.66 18.94 3.43
CA ILE A 116 2.30 18.55 2.16
C ILE A 116 1.23 18.05 1.17
N LEU A 117 1.19 18.67 0.00
CA LEU A 117 0.31 18.29 -1.10
C LEU A 117 1.07 17.42 -2.11
N ALA A 118 0.57 16.20 -2.32
CA ALA A 118 1.06 15.28 -3.33
C ALA A 118 -0.12 14.43 -3.85
N TRP A 119 0.14 13.55 -4.82
CA TRP A 119 -0.85 12.56 -5.24
C TRP A 119 -1.08 11.52 -4.13
N TRP A 120 -2.23 10.84 -4.15
CA TRP A 120 -2.71 10.04 -3.02
C TRP A 120 -1.76 8.93 -2.56
N ASP A 121 -1.01 8.32 -3.47
CA ASP A 121 -0.02 7.28 -3.20
C ASP A 121 1.25 7.87 -2.56
N ILE A 122 1.78 8.93 -3.14
CA ILE A 122 2.96 9.66 -2.66
C ILE A 122 2.67 10.35 -1.34
N SER A 123 1.45 10.88 -1.13
CA SER A 123 1.02 11.49 0.13
C SER A 123 1.14 10.53 1.31
N GLN A 124 0.76 9.26 1.13
CA GLN A 124 0.90 8.28 2.19
C GLN A 124 2.35 7.93 2.48
N GLN A 125 3.19 7.82 1.45
CA GLN A 125 4.62 7.56 1.63
C GLN A 125 5.35 8.76 2.25
N ILE A 126 5.02 10.00 1.86
CA ILE A 126 5.56 11.21 2.49
C ILE A 126 5.14 11.28 3.97
N ASN A 127 3.88 11.01 4.28
CA ASN A 127 3.42 10.97 5.67
C ASN A 127 4.19 9.90 6.47
N LEU A 128 4.29 8.68 5.91
CA LEU A 128 5.02 7.58 6.53
C LEU A 128 6.48 7.95 6.81
N LEU A 129 7.18 8.59 5.87
CA LEU A 129 8.61 8.85 6.01
C LEU A 129 8.89 10.14 6.80
N SER A 130 8.26 11.25 6.42
CA SER A 130 8.53 12.58 7.00
C SER A 130 7.73 12.87 8.27
N GLY A 131 6.64 12.14 8.54
CA GLY A 131 5.72 12.41 9.65
C GLY A 131 4.86 13.66 9.49
N HIS A 132 4.97 14.39 8.36
CA HIS A 132 4.17 15.58 8.10
C HIS A 132 2.75 15.21 7.67
N GLU A 133 1.79 16.07 7.96
CA GLU A 133 0.41 15.90 7.50
C GLU A 133 0.33 16.01 5.97
N THR A 134 -0.51 15.19 5.37
CA THR A 134 -0.80 15.20 3.94
C THR A 134 -2.30 15.23 3.71
N LEU A 135 -2.73 15.83 2.59
CA LEU A 135 -4.17 16.00 2.31
C LEU A 135 -4.88 14.66 2.07
N PHE A 136 -4.18 13.70 1.45
CA PHE A 136 -4.72 12.37 1.16
C PHE A 136 -4.16 11.36 2.17
N THR A 137 -4.99 10.96 3.13
CA THR A 137 -4.63 10.06 4.23
C THR A 137 -5.20 8.65 4.08
N SER A 138 -5.91 8.39 2.99
CA SER A 138 -6.56 7.09 2.73
C SER A 138 -6.35 6.67 1.28
N HIS A 139 -6.23 5.37 1.05
CA HIS A 139 -6.28 4.81 -0.30
C HIS A 139 -7.60 5.18 -0.98
N LEU A 140 -7.52 5.68 -2.21
CA LEU A 140 -8.71 6.03 -3.00
C LEU A 140 -9.46 4.78 -3.48
N ASN A 141 -8.82 3.61 -3.46
CA ASN A 141 -9.42 2.28 -3.64
C ASN A 141 -8.46 1.24 -3.02
N GLU A 142 -8.94 0.42 -2.09
CA GLU A 142 -8.20 -0.75 -1.59
C GLU A 142 -8.96 -2.03 -1.96
N PRO A 143 -8.28 -3.12 -2.35
CA PRO A 143 -8.64 -4.44 -1.88
C PRO A 143 -8.30 -4.55 -0.38
N LEU A 144 -9.27 -4.98 0.43
CA LEU A 144 -9.04 -5.27 1.85
C LEU A 144 -7.95 -6.35 1.99
N ILE A 145 -6.82 -6.02 2.63
CA ILE A 145 -5.75 -6.95 3.03
C ILE A 145 -6.06 -7.51 4.41
#